data_AF-A0A2V5XJF6-F1
#
_entry.id   AF-A0A2V5XJF6-F1
#
_cell.length_a   1.000
_cell.length_b   1.000
_cell.length_c   1.000
_cell.angle_alpha   90.00
_cell.angle_beta   90.00
_cell.angle_gamma   90.00
#
_symmetry.space_group_name_H-M   'P 1'
#
loop_
_entity.id
_entity.type
_entity.pdbx_description
1 polymer ?
#
loop_
_entity_poly.entity_id
_entity_poly.type
_entity_poly.pdbx_seq_one_letter_code
_entity_poly.pdbx_strand_id
1 'polypeptide(L)'
;MNQHLDKIDNDIAEKHLLKHPFYLAWTRGELSKEALTDYARQYYYHVAAFPTYLSAVHAKCDDQATRRQLLDNLIDEEKGSPNHPDLWLKFAKSLGVSHIDAQNTEKWLETKNLIDAFQSVC
;
A
#
# COMPACT_ATOMS: atom_id res chain seq x y z
N MET A 1 14.84 -4.35 -25.95
CA MET A 1 14.94 -4.19 -24.48
C MET A 1 14.97 -2.71 -24.19
N ASN A 2 14.11 -2.21 -23.29
CA ASN A 2 14.04 -0.79 -22.97
C ASN A 2 14.91 -0.53 -21.74
N GLN A 3 16.09 0.05 -21.94
CA GLN A 3 17.09 0.25 -20.89
C GLN A 3 16.57 1.04 -19.68
N HIS A 4 15.57 1.90 -19.84
CA HIS A 4 14.97 2.63 -18.73
C HIS A 4 14.06 1.76 -17.87
N LEU A 5 13.25 0.91 -18.51
CA LEU A 5 12.40 -0.06 -17.79
C LEU A 5 13.27 -1.09 -17.07
N ASP A 6 14.29 -1.60 -17.77
CA ASP A 6 15.25 -2.56 -17.19
C ASP A 6 15.95 -1.97 -15.96
N LYS A 7 16.29 -0.67 -15.99
CA LYS A 7 16.88 0.01 -14.84
C LYS A 7 15.93 0.11 -13.65
N ILE A 8 14.68 0.51 -13.88
CA ILE A 8 13.65 0.57 -12.81
C ILE A 8 13.46 -0.81 -12.18
N ASP A 9 13.34 -1.84 -13.01
CA ASP A 9 13.16 -3.21 -12.53
C ASP A 9 14.35 -3.69 -11.70
N ASN A 10 15.59 -3.37 -12.12
CA ASN A 10 16.80 -3.69 -11.36
C ASN A 10 16.86 -2.94 -10.02
N ASP A 11 16.51 -1.66 -9.99
CA ASP A 11 16.49 -0.85 -8.77
C ASP A 11 15.46 -1.39 -7.76
N ILE A 12 14.28 -1.82 -8.24
CA ILE A 12 13.25 -2.49 -7.43
C ILE A 12 13.75 -3.86 -6.94
N ALA A 13 14.38 -4.66 -7.83
CA ALA A 13 14.88 -5.98 -7.49
C ALA A 13 15.98 -5.92 -6.43
N GLU A 14 16.88 -4.92 -6.49
CA GLU A 14 17.92 -4.72 -5.48
C GLU A 14 17.31 -4.47 -4.10
N LYS A 15 16.29 -3.61 -4.03
CA LYS A 15 15.62 -3.19 -2.79
C LYS A 15 14.30 -3.91 -2.52
N HIS A 16 14.12 -5.09 -3.12
CA HIS A 16 12.85 -5.81 -3.10
C HIS A 16 12.39 -6.07 -1.67
N LEU A 17 11.11 -5.80 -1.40
CA LEU A 17 10.52 -5.84 -0.05
C LEU A 17 10.78 -7.16 0.69
N LEU A 18 10.74 -8.29 -0.04
CA LEU A 18 10.99 -9.63 0.52
C LEU A 18 12.42 -9.88 0.99
N LYS A 19 13.38 -9.01 0.65
CA LYS A 19 14.74 -9.06 1.19
C LYS A 19 14.86 -8.36 2.55
N HIS A 20 13.86 -7.56 2.95
CA HIS A 20 13.88 -6.86 4.23
C HIS A 20 13.79 -7.85 5.41
N PRO A 21 14.54 -7.65 6.52
CA PRO A 21 14.53 -8.56 7.67
C PRO A 21 13.13 -8.89 8.21
N PHE A 22 12.21 -7.93 8.18
CA PHE A 22 10.80 -8.14 8.56
C PHE A 22 10.12 -9.24 7.72
N TYR A 23 10.24 -9.19 6.38
CA TYR A 23 9.62 -10.19 5.50
C TYR A 23 10.36 -11.53 5.49
N LEU A 24 11.67 -11.53 5.76
CA LEU A 24 12.40 -12.77 6.00
C LEU A 24 11.91 -13.46 7.28
N ALA A 25 11.75 -12.72 8.38
CA ALA A 25 11.18 -13.25 9.62
C ALA A 25 9.72 -13.69 9.42
N TRP A 26 8.92 -12.92 8.67
CA TRP A 26 7.55 -13.31 8.30
C TRP A 26 7.52 -14.66 7.61
N THR A 27 8.34 -14.83 6.57
CA THR A 27 8.37 -16.05 5.75
C THR A 27 8.82 -17.28 6.56
N ARG A 28 9.67 -17.07 7.56
CA ARG A 28 10.11 -18.13 8.49
C ARG A 28 9.12 -18.38 9.65
N GLY A 29 8.04 -17.61 9.76
CA GLY A 29 7.07 -17.74 10.85
C GLY A 29 7.60 -17.24 12.20
N GLU A 30 8.56 -16.31 12.19
CA GLU A 30 9.27 -15.83 13.39
C GLU A 30 8.68 -14.53 13.96
N LEU A 31 7.71 -13.91 13.27
CA LEU A 31 7.06 -12.70 13.77
C LEU A 31 6.09 -13.03 14.91
N SER A 32 6.12 -12.22 15.96
CA SER A 32 5.12 -12.29 17.02
C SER A 32 3.76 -11.81 16.51
N LYS A 33 2.69 -12.21 17.20
CA LYS A 33 1.35 -11.74 16.88
C LYS A 33 1.25 -10.21 17.01
N GLU A 34 1.92 -9.65 18.01
CA GLU A 34 1.96 -8.21 18.27
C GLU A 34 2.55 -7.47 17.06
N ALA A 35 3.70 -7.93 16.55
CA ALA A 35 4.35 -7.33 15.38
C ALA A 35 3.46 -7.38 14.13
N LEU A 36 2.74 -8.50 13.92
CA LEU A 36 1.76 -8.63 12.83
C LEU A 36 0.59 -7.66 13.01
N THR A 37 0.08 -7.48 14.24
CA THR A 37 -1.01 -6.55 14.52
C THR A 37 -0.59 -5.09 14.30
N ASP A 38 0.64 -4.73 14.66
CA ASP A 38 1.17 -3.38 14.45
C ASP A 38 1.39 -3.10 12.96
N TYR A 39 1.92 -4.08 12.22
CA TYR A 39 1.99 -3.99 10.76
C TYR A 39 0.61 -3.78 10.14
N ALA A 40 -0.40 -4.58 10.52
CA ALA A 40 -1.75 -4.45 9.97
C ALA A 40 -2.39 -3.09 10.28
N ARG A 41 -2.18 -2.57 11.50
CA ARG A 41 -2.62 -1.23 11.93
C ARG A 41 -1.97 -0.13 11.11
N GLN A 42 -0.64 -0.14 11.01
CA GLN A 42 0.11 0.94 10.35
C GLN A 42 -0.09 0.93 8.83
N TYR A 43 -0.06 -0.25 8.21
CA TYR A 43 -0.14 -0.37 6.75
C TYR A 43 -1.55 -0.10 6.21
N TYR A 44 -2.60 -0.24 7.04
CA TYR A 44 -3.97 0.16 6.67
C TYR A 44 -4.02 1.60 6.15
N TYR A 45 -3.24 2.51 6.74
CA TYR A 45 -3.21 3.90 6.31
C TYR A 45 -2.69 4.09 4.89
N HIS A 46 -1.72 3.28 4.46
CA HIS A 46 -1.22 3.32 3.09
C HIS A 46 -2.26 2.74 2.13
N VAL A 47 -2.90 1.61 2.48
CA VAL A 47 -3.99 1.00 1.68
C VAL A 47 -5.14 1.99 1.49
N ALA A 48 -5.56 2.67 2.57
CA ALA A 48 -6.62 3.66 2.51
C ALA A 48 -6.22 4.93 1.72
N ALA A 49 -4.93 5.26 1.64
CA ALA A 49 -4.44 6.41 0.88
C ALA A 49 -4.19 6.09 -0.60
N PHE A 50 -4.00 4.82 -0.97
CA PHE A 50 -3.63 4.40 -2.31
C PHE A 50 -4.56 4.91 -3.44
N PRO A 51 -5.90 4.89 -3.29
CA PRO A 51 -6.82 5.50 -4.27
C PRO A 51 -6.54 6.99 -4.56
N THR A 52 -6.05 7.72 -3.56
CA THR A 52 -5.74 9.16 -3.72
C THR A 52 -4.51 9.40 -4.59
N TYR A 53 -3.57 8.45 -4.63
CA TYR A 53 -2.38 8.52 -5.49
C TYR A 53 -2.79 8.38 -6.96
N LEU A 54 -3.63 7.38 -7.26
CA LEU A 54 -4.17 7.15 -8.60
C LEU A 54 -4.99 8.35 -9.07
N SER A 55 -5.81 8.91 -8.17
CA SER A 55 -6.61 10.10 -8.45
C SER A 55 -5.73 11.32 -8.76
N ALA A 56 -4.64 11.53 -8.02
CA ALA A 56 -3.71 12.63 -8.23
C ALA A 56 -3.01 12.54 -9.61
N VAL A 57 -2.51 11.35 -9.97
CA VAL A 57 -1.89 11.11 -11.28
C VAL A 57 -2.93 11.26 -12.40
N HIS A 58 -4.13 10.70 -12.22
CA HIS A 58 -5.23 10.82 -13.19
C HIS A 58 -5.59 12.28 -13.47
N ALA A 59 -5.68 13.12 -12.43
CA ALA A 59 -6.02 14.53 -12.56
C ALA A 59 -4.97 15.36 -13.31
N LYS A 60 -3.70 14.94 -13.29
CA LYS A 60 -2.57 15.59 -13.99
C LYS A 60 -2.28 15.01 -15.37
N CYS A 61 -3.03 13.99 -15.81
CA CYS A 61 -2.77 13.28 -17.05
C CYS A 61 -3.69 13.79 -18.19
N ASP A 62 -3.11 14.39 -19.24
CA ASP A 62 -3.88 14.88 -20.38
C ASP A 62 -4.30 13.76 -21.36
N ASP A 63 -3.55 12.65 -21.41
CA ASP A 63 -3.85 11.54 -22.31
C ASP A 63 -5.05 10.71 -21.84
N GLN A 64 -6.10 10.69 -22.65
CA GLN A 64 -7.36 10.03 -22.30
C GLN A 64 -7.21 8.50 -22.21
N ALA A 65 -6.34 7.89 -23.03
CA ALA A 65 -6.15 6.44 -22.99
C ALA A 65 -5.51 6.00 -21.67
N THR A 66 -4.48 6.72 -21.24
CA THR A 66 -3.82 6.52 -19.94
C THR A 66 -4.76 6.80 -18.78
N ARG A 67 -5.56 7.89 -18.83
CA ARG A 67 -6.57 8.17 -17.81
C ARG A 67 -7.57 7.03 -17.62
N ARG A 68 -8.01 6.36 -18.71
CA ARG A 68 -8.90 5.20 -18.59
C ARG A 68 -8.26 4.06 -17.78
N GLN A 69 -6.98 3.76 -18.03
CA GLN A 69 -6.26 2.74 -17.27
C GLN A 69 -6.11 3.12 -15.79
N LEU A 70 -5.79 4.39 -15.50
CA LEU A 70 -5.71 4.89 -14.12
C LEU A 70 -7.08 4.81 -13.42
N LEU A 71 -8.16 5.10 -14.13
CA LEU A 71 -9.53 4.99 -13.63
C LEU A 71 -9.93 3.55 -13.35
N ASP A 72 -9.56 2.61 -14.22
CA ASP A 72 -9.81 1.18 -14.02
C ASP A 72 -9.13 0.72 -12.72
N ASN A 73 -7.85 1.07 -12.51
CA ASN A 73 -7.15 0.80 -11.25
C ASN A 73 -7.84 1.45 -10.05
N LEU A 74 -8.26 2.71 -10.15
CA LEU A 74 -8.94 3.41 -9.06
C LEU A 74 -10.26 2.72 -8.67
N ILE A 75 -11.01 2.25 -9.67
CA ILE A 75 -12.25 1.50 -9.48
C ILE A 75 -11.97 0.20 -8.73
N ASP A 76 -10.94 -0.56 -9.11
CA ASP A 76 -10.58 -1.81 -8.44
C ASP A 76 -10.20 -1.58 -6.96
N GLU A 77 -9.45 -0.51 -6.68
CA GLU A 77 -8.97 -0.21 -5.34
C GLU A 77 -10.09 0.28 -4.38
N GLU A 78 -11.00 1.13 -4.87
CA GLU A 78 -11.91 1.92 -4.00
C GLU A 78 -13.40 1.63 -4.18
N LYS A 79 -13.84 1.23 -5.38
CA LYS A 79 -15.27 1.12 -5.67
C LYS A 79 -15.86 -0.20 -5.18
N GLY A 80 -17.08 -0.12 -4.63
CA GLY A 80 -17.87 -1.29 -4.24
C GLY A 80 -17.54 -1.77 -2.82
N SER A 81 -18.06 -2.94 -2.46
CA SER A 81 -17.73 -3.59 -1.19
C SER A 81 -17.78 -5.12 -1.34
N PRO A 82 -16.74 -5.84 -0.85
CA PRO A 82 -15.55 -5.30 -0.21
C PRO A 82 -14.56 -4.73 -1.23
N ASN A 83 -14.09 -3.49 -1.01
CA ASN A 83 -12.95 -2.90 -1.71
C ASN A 83 -11.62 -3.23 -1.00
N HIS A 84 -10.48 -2.76 -1.49
CA HIS A 84 -9.18 -3.11 -0.90
C HIS A 84 -9.01 -2.66 0.57
N PRO A 85 -9.41 -1.44 0.97
CA PRO A 85 -9.48 -1.07 2.39
C PRO A 85 -10.37 -2.00 3.23
N ASP A 86 -11.56 -2.39 2.74
CA ASP A 86 -12.44 -3.34 3.43
C ASP A 86 -11.79 -4.71 3.61
N LEU A 87 -11.10 -5.20 2.58
CA LEU A 87 -10.36 -6.47 2.62
C LEU A 87 -9.21 -6.39 3.63
N TRP A 88 -8.49 -5.27 3.68
CA TRP A 88 -7.42 -5.08 4.65
C TRP A 88 -7.95 -5.06 6.09
N LEU A 89 -9.10 -4.43 6.34
CA LEU A 89 -9.73 -4.45 7.66
C LEU A 89 -10.16 -5.86 8.07
N LYS A 90 -10.63 -6.69 7.13
CA LYS A 90 -10.90 -8.12 7.39
C LYS A 90 -9.63 -8.88 7.76
N PHE A 91 -8.51 -8.61 7.09
CA PHE A 91 -7.20 -9.16 7.45
C PHE A 91 -6.78 -8.72 8.87
N ALA A 92 -6.83 -7.43 9.18
CA ALA A 92 -6.51 -6.91 10.52
C ALA A 92 -7.41 -7.54 11.61
N LYS A 93 -8.70 -7.72 11.33
CA LYS A 93 -9.65 -8.40 12.20
C LYS A 93 -9.28 -9.85 12.48
N SER A 94 -8.77 -10.58 11.48
CA SER A 94 -8.31 -11.96 11.68
C SER A 94 -7.12 -12.07 12.65
N LEU A 95 -6.34 -11.00 12.80
CA LEU A 95 -5.25 -10.88 13.77
C LEU A 95 -5.72 -10.40 15.14
N GLY A 96 -7.00 -10.05 15.30
CA GLY A 96 -7.59 -9.52 16.53
C GLY A 96 -7.60 -7.99 16.65
N VAL A 97 -7.34 -7.26 15.57
CA VAL A 97 -7.44 -5.79 15.54
C VAL A 97 -8.85 -5.38 15.11
N SER A 98 -9.56 -4.59 15.91
CA SER A 98 -10.87 -4.11 15.50
C SER A 98 -10.76 -3.10 14.36
N HIS A 99 -11.84 -2.91 13.58
CA HIS A 99 -11.83 -1.91 12.51
C HIS A 99 -11.58 -0.50 13.07
N ILE A 100 -12.18 -0.20 14.22
CA ILE A 100 -12.01 1.09 14.92
C ILE A 100 -10.53 1.28 15.29
N ASP A 101 -9.86 0.26 15.83
CA ASP A 101 -8.45 0.37 16.22
C ASP A 101 -7.55 0.56 14.99
N ALA A 102 -7.78 -0.21 13.92
CA ALA A 102 -7.00 -0.09 12.68
C ALA A 102 -7.15 1.31 12.05
N GLN A 103 -8.34 1.90 12.14
CA GLN A 103 -8.65 3.20 11.54
C GLN A 103 -8.21 4.41 12.37
N ASN A 104 -8.06 4.24 13.69
CA ASN A 104 -7.83 5.36 14.62
C ASN A 104 -6.50 5.28 15.39
N THR A 105 -5.70 4.22 15.20
CA THR A 105 -4.36 4.10 15.81
C THR A 105 -3.45 5.26 15.41
N GLU A 106 -2.56 5.73 16.27
CA GLU A 106 -1.65 6.80 15.87
C GLU A 106 -0.74 6.34 14.71
N LYS A 107 -0.69 7.13 13.64
CA LYS A 107 0.27 6.92 12.54
C LYS A 107 1.68 7.16 13.06
N TRP A 108 2.54 6.17 12.93
CA TRP A 108 3.97 6.34 13.18
C TRP A 108 4.60 7.32 12.19
N LEU A 109 5.78 7.86 12.54
CA LEU A 109 6.51 8.77 11.68
C LEU A 109 6.84 8.11 10.33
N GLU A 110 7.22 6.84 10.35
CA GLU A 110 7.56 6.04 9.17
C GLU A 110 6.34 5.86 8.26
N THR A 111 5.16 5.65 8.82
CA THR A 111 3.89 5.54 8.08
C THR A 111 3.52 6.86 7.43
N LYS A 112 3.70 7.99 8.14
CA LYS A 112 3.48 9.34 7.58
C LYS A 112 4.46 9.59 6.43
N ASN A 113 5.75 9.35 6.66
CA ASN A 113 6.79 9.53 5.64
C ASN A 113 6.55 8.66 4.40
N LEU A 114 6.06 7.43 4.57
CA LEU A 114 5.66 6.56 3.45
C LEU A 114 4.55 7.22 2.63
N ILE A 115 3.47 7.66 3.26
CA ILE A 115 2.34 8.29 2.56
C ILE A 115 2.78 9.59 1.89
N ASP A 116 3.50 10.45 2.60
CA ASP A 116 3.98 11.73 2.10
C ASP A 116 4.91 11.56 0.89
N ALA A 117 5.80 10.55 0.92
CA ALA A 117 6.68 10.25 -0.20
C ALA A 117 5.89 9.87 -1.47
N PHE A 118 4.90 8.98 -1.36
CA PHE A 118 4.03 8.62 -2.49
C PHE A 118 3.22 9.82 -2.99
N GLN A 119 2.65 10.61 -2.09
CA GLN A 119 1.91 11.82 -2.47
C GLN A 119 2.78 12.87 -3.16
N SER A 120 4.05 12.97 -2.80
CA SER A 120 4.97 13.96 -3.39
C SER A 120 5.33 13.68 -4.85
N VAL A 121 5.23 12.42 -5.28
CA VAL A 121 5.60 11.98 -6.64
C VAL A 121 4.39 11.71 -7.54
N CYS A 122 3.17 11.75 -6.99
CA CYS A 122 1.90 11.63 -7.71
C CYS A 122 1.32 13.00 -8.04
#